data_AF-A0A1T5MRL7-F1
#
_entry.id   AF-A0A1T5MRL7-F1
#
_cell.length_a   1.000
_cell.length_b   1.000
_cell.length_c   1.000
_cell.angle_alpha   90.00
_cell.angle_beta   90.00
_cell.angle_gamma   90.00
#
_symmetry.space_group_name_H-M   'P 1'
#
loop_
_entity.id
_entity.type
_entity.pdbx_description
1 polymer ?
#
loop_
_entity_poly.entity_id
_entity_poly.type
_entity_poly.pdbx_seq_one_letter_code
_entity_poly.pdbx_strand_id
1 'polypeptide(L)' 'MAIELNDCHVKIYKAIKSFCEKYGYSPSIREIQKTCGYKSPSTVYAHLKTLERAGYIQVGHRRRPRAIKVV' A
#
# COMPACT_ATOMS: atom_id res chain seq x y z
N MET A 1 -11.64 0.51 -17.51
CA MET A 1 -10.62 -0.56 -17.50
C MET A 1 -10.68 -1.24 -16.16
N ALA A 2 -11.22 -2.47 -16.10
CA ALA A 2 -11.25 -3.27 -14.88
C ALA A 2 -9.82 -3.72 -14.59
N ILE A 3 -9.26 -3.18 -13.52
CA ILE A 3 -7.93 -3.55 -13.07
C ILE A 3 -8.14 -4.85 -12.31
N GLU A 4 -7.63 -5.98 -12.81
CA GLU A 4 -7.71 -7.25 -12.10
C GLU A 4 -7.02 -7.06 -10.73
N LEU A 5 -7.82 -7.07 -9.66
CA LEU A 5 -7.31 -7.06 -8.30
C LEU A 5 -6.69 -8.44 -8.02
N ASN A 6 -5.42 -8.59 -8.39
CA ASN A 6 -4.62 -9.75 -7.98
C ASN A 6 -4.62 -9.89 -6.45
N ASP A 7 -4.51 -11.13 -5.98
CA ASP A 7 -4.52 -11.52 -4.56
C ASP A 7 -3.56 -10.68 -3.69
N CYS A 8 -2.42 -10.27 -4.26
CA CYS A 8 -1.46 -9.36 -3.62
C CYS A 8 -2.03 -7.95 -3.33
N HIS A 9 -2.80 -7.36 -4.24
CA HIS A 9 -3.39 -6.04 -4.05
C HIS A 9 -4.36 -6.04 -2.87
N VAL A 10 -5.19 -7.08 -2.77
CA VAL A 10 -6.13 -7.27 -1.66
C VAL A 10 -5.39 -7.46 -0.34
N LYS A 11 -4.28 -8.22 -0.32
CA LYS A 11 -3.44 -8.37 0.87
C LYS A 11 -2.83 -7.05 1.32
N ILE A 12 -2.28 -6.26 0.39
CA ILE A 12 -1.71 -4.94 0.72
C ILE A 12 -2.81 -4.02 1.27
N TYR A 13 -3.97 -3.96 0.63
CA TYR A 13 -5.08 -3.12 1.08
C TYR A 13 -5.57 -3.52 2.49
N LYS A 14 -5.77 -4.83 2.74
CA LYS A 14 -6.15 -5.34 4.06
C LYS A 14 -5.07 -5.07 5.11
N ALA A 15 -3.81 -5.24 4.77
CA ALA A 15 -2.70 -4.94 5.66
C ALA A 15 -2.68 -3.45 6.05
N ILE A 16 -2.88 -2.55 5.07
CA ILE A 16 -2.96 -1.11 5.29
C ILE A 16 -4.15 -0.77 6.21
N LYS A 17 -5.33 -1.31 5.91
CA LYS A 17 -6.54 -1.08 6.70
C LYS A 17 -6.36 -1.53 8.15
N SER A 18 -5.87 -2.76 8.35
CA SER A 18 -5.62 -3.31 9.68
C SER A 18 -4.52 -2.54 10.44
N PHE A 19 -3.50 -2.04 9.73
CA PHE A 19 -2.49 -1.16 10.35
C PHE A 19 -3.10 0.16 10.80
N CYS A 20 -3.92 0.78 9.96
CA CYS A 20 -4.58 2.03 10.27
C CYS A 20 -5.54 1.89 11.47
N GLU A 21 -6.29 0.78 11.53
CA GLU A 21 -7.14 0.44 12.67
C GLU A 21 -6.34 0.18 13.95
N LYS A 22 -5.18 -0.49 13.84
CA LYS A 22 -4.37 -0.88 15.01
C LYS A 22 -3.53 0.26 15.58
N TYR A 23 -2.98 1.11 14.72
CA TYR A 23 -2.01 2.12 15.10
C TYR A 23 -2.52 3.56 14.97
N GLY A 24 -3.66 3.78 14.31
CA GLY A 24 -4.22 5.11 14.09
C GLY A 24 -3.48 5.95 13.04
N TYR A 25 -2.52 5.35 12.32
CA TYR A 25 -1.79 5.99 11.22
C TYR A 25 -1.60 5.04 10.06
N SER A 26 -1.37 5.62 8.89
CA SER A 26 -1.08 4.88 7.67
C SER A 26 0.31 4.27 7.69
N PRO A 27 0.45 2.97 7.35
CA PRO A 27 1.75 2.34 7.28
C PRO A 27 2.59 2.94 6.17
N SER A 28 3.90 2.93 6.36
CA SER A 28 4.87 3.34 5.36
C SER A 28 5.17 2.18 4.40
N ILE A 29 5.75 2.49 3.22
CA ILE A 29 6.14 1.46 2.22
C ILE A 29 7.02 0.37 2.85
N ARG A 30 7.92 0.76 3.77
CA ARG A 30 8.78 -0.17 4.52
C ARG A 30 8.00 -1.07 5.47
N GLU A 31 6.93 -0.57 6.08
CA GLU A 31 6.08 -1.36 6.97
C GLU A 31 5.24 -2.34 6.17
N ILE A 32 4.61 -1.88 5.07
CA ILE A 32 3.88 -2.76 4.15
C ILE A 32 4.81 -3.87 3.62
N GLN A 33 6.06 -3.54 3.27
CA GLN A 33 7.05 -4.52 2.86
C GLN A 33 7.32 -5.55 3.96
N LYS A 34 7.52 -5.11 5.21
CA LYS A 34 7.73 -6.01 6.37
C LYS A 34 6.50 -6.88 6.66
N THR A 35 5.31 -6.28 6.66
CA THR A 35 4.05 -6.96 6.98
C THR A 35 3.67 -7.97 5.91
N CYS A 36 3.92 -7.67 4.64
CA CYS A 36 3.63 -8.59 3.53
C CYS A 36 4.80 -9.53 3.20
N GLY A 37 5.97 -9.37 3.81
CA GLY A 37 7.13 -10.24 3.59
C GLY A 37 7.76 -10.15 2.19
N TYR A 38 7.61 -9.01 1.49
CA TYR A 38 8.18 -8.87 0.15
C TYR A 38 9.68 -8.60 0.20
N LYS A 39 10.45 -9.33 -0.63
CA LYS A 39 11.92 -9.21 -0.71
C LYS A 39 12.39 -7.86 -1.24
N SER A 40 11.57 -7.16 -2.03
CA SER A 40 11.96 -5.90 -2.65
C SER A 40 10.89 -4.81 -2.49
N PRO A 41 11.26 -3.60 -2.03
CA PRO A 41 10.34 -2.46 -1.95
C PRO A 41 9.81 -2.05 -3.32
N SER A 42 10.57 -2.35 -4.39
CA SER A 42 10.20 -2.06 -5.77
C SER A 42 8.92 -2.79 -6.23
N THR A 43 8.74 -4.04 -5.80
CA THR A 43 7.54 -4.83 -6.11
C THR A 43 6.31 -4.23 -5.42
N VAL A 44 6.46 -3.85 -4.14
CA VAL A 44 5.43 -3.12 -3.39
C VAL A 44 5.09 -1.80 -4.07
N TYR A 45 6.09 -1.06 -4.54
CA TYR A 45 5.89 0.21 -5.26
C TYR A 45 5.06 0.04 -6.54
N ALA A 46 5.32 -1.02 -7.32
CA ALA A 46 4.54 -1.32 -8.52
C ALA A 46 3.06 -1.60 -8.19
N HIS A 47 2.81 -2.42 -7.18
CA HIS A 47 1.46 -2.72 -6.70
C HIS A 47 0.73 -1.49 -6.13
N LEU A 48 1.42 -0.69 -5.34
CA LEU A 48 0.87 0.56 -4.78
C LEU A 48 0.54 1.55 -5.89
N LYS A 49 1.38 1.67 -6.92
CA LYS A 49 1.13 2.55 -8.07
C LYS A 49 -0.10 2.10 -8.86
N THR A 50 -0.34 0.79 -8.97
CA THR A 50 -1.57 0.25 -9.56
C THR A 50 -2.80 0.61 -8.72
N LEU A 51 -2.72 0.44 -7.39
CA LEU A 51 -3.78 0.83 -6.45
C LEU A 51 -4.03 2.35 -6.43
N GLU A 52 -3.00 3.16 -6.64
CA GLU A 52 -3.10 4.61 -6.74
C GLU A 52 -3.78 5.04 -8.04
N ARG A 53 -3.38 4.44 -9.17
CA ARG A 53 -4.05 4.66 -10.46
C ARG A 53 -5.51 4.17 -10.45
N ALA A 54 -5.80 3.20 -9.61
CA ALA A 54 -7.15 2.71 -9.36
C ALA A 54 -7.99 3.62 -8.46
N GLY A 55 -7.36 4.55 -7.73
CA GLY A 55 -8.03 5.43 -6.77
C GLY A 55 -8.29 4.82 -5.39
N TYR A 56 -7.72 3.66 -5.07
CA TYR A 56 -7.90 3.02 -3.76
C TYR A 56 -7.01 3.62 -2.66
N ILE A 57 -5.82 4.08 -3.04
CA ILE A 57 -4.85 4.66 -2.11
C ILE A 57 -4.14 5.86 -2.74
N GLN A 58 -3.53 6.69 -1.91
CA GLN A 58 -2.71 7.81 -2.34
C GLN A 58 -1.38 7.74 -1.61
N VAL A 59 -0.29 7.54 -2.34
CA VAL A 59 1.04 7.41 -1.75
C VAL A 59 1.74 8.76 -1.82
N GLY A 60 1.95 9.39 -0.66
CA GLY A 60 2.73 10.61 -0.56
C GLY A 60 4.10 10.43 -1.20
N HIS A 61 4.51 11.43 -2.00
CA HIS A 61 5.75 11.46 -2.78
C HIS A 61 6.98 10.89 -2.03
N ARG A 62 7.97 10.43 -2.79
CA ARG A 62 9.27 9.83 -2.37
C ARG A 62 10.00 10.52 -1.19
N ARG A 63 9.71 11.80 -0.89
CA ARG A 63 10.27 12.56 0.25
C ARG A 63 9.45 12.48 1.54
N ARG A 64 8.20 12.01 1.49
CA ARG A 64 7.30 11.78 2.64
C ARG A 64 6.61 10.41 2.53
N PRO A 65 7.35 9.30 2.67
CA PRO A 65 6.80 7.93 2.62
C PRO A 65 5.82 7.60 3.76
N ARG A 66 5.54 8.53 4.68
CA ARG A 66 4.62 8.39 5.82
C ARG A 66 3.15 8.73 5.48
N ALA A 67 2.86 9.22 4.28
CA ALA A 67 1.52 9.65 3.90
C ALA A 67 0.86 8.68 2.91
N ILE A 68 0.61 7.42 3.31
CA ILE A 68 -0.20 6.51 2.50
C ILE A 68 -1.67 6.70 2.90
N LYS A 69 -2.41 7.59 2.26
CA LYS A 69 -3.82 7.78 2.58
C LYS A 69 -4.66 6.72 1.85
N VAL A 70 -5.45 5.93 2.58
CA VAL A 70 -6.52 5.14 1.94
C VAL A 70 -7.67 6.10 1.65
N VAL A 71 -8.17 6.09 0.41
CA VAL A 71 -9.29 6.94 -0.03
C VAL A 71 -10.61 6.22 0.19
#